data_AF-A0A969TGH4-F1
#
_entry.id   AF-A0A969TGH4-F1
#
_cell.length_a   1.000
_cell.length_b   1.000
_cell.length_c   1.000
_cell.angle_alpha   90.00
_cell.angle_beta   90.00
_cell.angle_gamma   90.00
#
_symmetry.space_group_name_H-M   'P 1'
#
loop_
_entity.id
_entity.type
_entity.pdbx_description
1 polymer ?
#
loop_
_entity_poly.entity_id
_entity_poly.type
_entity_poly.pdbx_seq_one_letter_code
_entity_poly.pdbx_strand_id
1 'polypeptide(L)'
;MNKEKRKILDFIAQNIHSSEEFDAFFTDLLTPKEYIDLLDRVRICQELSKGSTVLQVCEKLGVASATVVRGNRVLKYGTEFVAKLFGKKSREK
;
A
#
# COMPACT_ATOMS: atom_id res chain seq x y z
N MET A 1 -12.23 13.49 9.93
CA MET A 1 -11.20 14.06 9.03
C MET A 1 -11.30 15.56 9.06
N ASN A 2 -10.23 16.29 9.44
CA ASN A 2 -10.25 17.75 9.50
C ASN A 2 -10.23 18.39 8.09
N LYS A 3 -10.61 19.67 8.00
CA LYS A 3 -10.78 20.39 6.73
C LYS A 3 -9.46 20.51 5.95
N GLU A 4 -8.34 20.71 6.65
CA GLU A 4 -7.02 20.85 6.03
C GLU A 4 -6.53 19.55 5.38
N LYS A 5 -6.63 18.42 6.09
CA LYS A 5 -6.27 17.11 5.52
C LYS A 5 -7.07 16.82 4.26
N ARG A 6 -8.37 17.14 4.26
CA ARG A 6 -9.21 16.93 3.08
C ARG A 6 -8.73 17.76 1.88
N LYS A 7 -8.44 19.05 2.08
CA LYS A 7 -7.92 19.92 1.02
C LYS A 7 -6.64 19.37 0.40
N ILE A 8 -5.71 18.87 1.21
CA ILE A 8 -4.46 18.30 0.71
C ILE A 8 -4.73 17.02 -0.09
N LEU A 9 -5.61 16.14 0.40
CA LEU A 9 -5.97 14.92 -0.32
C LEU A 9 -6.67 15.22 -1.66
N ASP A 10 -7.57 16.18 -1.68
CA ASP A 10 -8.28 16.61 -2.89
C ASP A 10 -7.30 17.23 -3.90
N PHE A 11 -6.35 18.04 -3.42
CA PHE A 11 -5.29 18.61 -4.26
C PHE A 11 -4.44 17.53 -4.94
N ILE A 12 -3.98 16.53 -4.18
CA ILE A 12 -3.19 15.41 -4.74
C ILE A 12 -4.03 14.62 -5.77
N ALA A 13 -5.28 14.29 -5.43
CA ALA A 13 -6.15 13.48 -6.29
C ALA A 13 -6.55 14.16 -7.60
N GLN A 14 -6.54 15.50 -7.65
CA GLN A 14 -6.94 16.27 -8.84
C GLN A 14 -5.80 16.61 -9.79
N ASN A 15 -4.55 16.43 -9.39
CA ASN A 15 -3.38 16.89 -10.17
C ASN A 15 -2.44 15.76 -10.62
N ILE A 16 -2.71 14.51 -10.22
CA ILE A 16 -1.93 13.34 -10.65
C ILE A 16 -2.84 12.42 -11.45
N HIS A 17 -2.52 12.24 -12.73
CA HIS A 17 -3.36 11.51 -13.69
C HIS A 17 -2.61 10.36 -14.40
N SER A 18 -1.29 10.31 -14.30
CA SER A 18 -0.46 9.26 -14.88
C SER A 18 0.50 8.64 -13.87
N SER A 19 1.04 7.47 -14.23
CA SER A 19 2.06 6.79 -13.42
C SER A 19 3.35 7.60 -13.37
N GLU A 20 3.68 8.29 -14.47
CA GLU A 20 4.86 9.14 -14.59
C GLU A 20 4.76 10.38 -13.69
N GLU A 21 3.59 11.03 -13.65
CA GLU A 21 3.34 12.14 -12.73
C GLU A 21 3.37 11.69 -11.26
N PHE A 22 2.84 10.49 -10.98
CA PHE A 22 2.88 9.91 -9.64
C PHE A 22 4.32 9.64 -9.20
N ASP A 23 5.14 9.04 -10.08
CA ASP A 23 6.54 8.72 -9.81
C ASP A 23 7.36 9.99 -9.56
N ALA A 24 7.20 11.01 -10.40
CA ALA A 24 7.85 12.31 -10.22
C ALA A 24 7.43 12.96 -8.89
N PHE A 25 6.12 13.01 -8.61
CA PHE A 25 5.59 13.65 -7.40
C PHE A 25 6.15 13.03 -6.11
N PHE A 26 6.16 11.70 -6.01
CA PHE A 26 6.66 11.03 -4.80
C PHE A 26 8.19 11.00 -4.71
N THR A 27 8.89 10.99 -5.84
CA THR A 27 10.36 11.09 -5.86
C THR A 27 10.84 12.46 -5.39
N ASP A 28 10.11 13.54 -5.72
CA ASP A 28 10.45 14.89 -5.30
C ASP A 28 10.12 15.15 -3.81
N LEU A 29 9.08 14.50 -3.27
CA LEU A 29 8.61 14.72 -1.90
C LEU A 29 9.23 13.79 -0.86
N LEU A 30 9.48 12.53 -1.22
CA LEU A 30 9.92 11.49 -0.29
C LEU A 30 11.42 11.23 -0.44
N THR A 31 12.03 10.74 0.64
CA THR A 31 13.35 10.13 0.50
C THR A 31 13.25 8.84 -0.34
N PRO A 32 14.33 8.42 -1.02
CA PRO A 32 14.32 7.17 -1.78
C PRO A 32 13.86 5.97 -0.95
N LYS A 33 14.24 5.93 0.32
CA LYS A 33 13.83 4.85 1.24
C LYS A 33 12.34 4.87 1.55
N GLU A 34 11.76 6.04 1.81
CA GLU A 34 10.32 6.16 2.10
C GLU A 34 9.47 5.78 0.89
N TYR A 35 9.91 6.15 -0.31
CA TYR A 35 9.21 5.79 -1.53
C TYR A 35 9.25 4.27 -1.77
N ILE A 36 10.42 3.63 -1.63
CA ILE A 36 10.55 2.17 -1.70
C ILE A 36 9.67 1.49 -0.63
N ASP A 37 9.73 1.97 0.63
CA ASP A 37 8.92 1.44 1.72
C ASP A 37 7.41 1.55 1.44
N LEU A 38 6.97 2.60 0.72
CA LEU A 38 5.59 2.77 0.28
C LEU A 38 5.20 1.74 -0.80
N LEU A 39 6.03 1.57 -1.83
CA LEU A 39 5.80 0.61 -2.90
C LEU A 39 5.79 -0.84 -2.39
N ASP A 40 6.71 -1.18 -1.49
CA ASP A 40 6.78 -2.52 -0.90
C ASP A 40 5.55 -2.85 -0.07
N ARG A 41 4.94 -1.87 0.63
CA ARG A 41 3.67 -2.10 1.33
C ARG A 41 2.55 -2.51 0.38
N VAL A 42 2.47 -1.87 -0.80
CA VAL A 42 1.47 -2.21 -1.82
C VAL A 42 1.74 -3.61 -2.37
N ARG A 43 3.00 -3.94 -2.70
CA ARG A 43 3.42 -5.26 -3.20
C ARG A 43 3.15 -6.37 -2.19
N ILE A 44 3.46 -6.15 -0.91
CA ILE A 44 3.16 -7.09 0.18
C ILE A 44 1.65 -7.38 0.22
N CYS A 45 0.81 -6.35 0.18
CA CYS A 45 -0.65 -6.54 0.20
C CYS A 45 -1.14 -7.31 -1.03
N GLN A 46 -0.58 -7.03 -2.19
CA GLN A 46 -0.90 -7.70 -3.45
C GLN A 46 -0.52 -9.19 -3.44
N GLU A 47 0.66 -9.55 -2.94
CA GLU A 47 1.09 -10.96 -2.89
C GLU A 47 0.32 -11.74 -1.82
N LEU A 48 0.12 -11.14 -0.64
CA LEU A 48 -0.68 -11.75 0.41
C LEU A 48 -2.15 -11.92 0.00
N SER A 49 -2.70 -11.05 -0.86
CA SER A 49 -4.07 -11.21 -1.36
C SER A 49 -4.21 -12.34 -2.39
N LYS A 50 -3.13 -12.68 -3.10
CA LYS A 50 -3.04 -13.85 -3.99
C LYS A 50 -2.87 -15.18 -3.24
N GLY A 51 -2.73 -15.15 -1.91
CA GLY A 51 -2.58 -16.35 -1.07
C GLY A 51 -1.12 -16.75 -0.80
N SER A 52 -0.14 -15.92 -1.18
CA SER A 52 1.27 -16.17 -0.83
C SER A 52 1.48 -16.19 0.69
N THR A 53 2.36 -17.08 1.15
CA THR A 53 2.74 -17.16 2.56
C THR A 53 3.69 -16.01 2.93
N VAL A 54 3.78 -15.70 4.24
CA VAL A 54 4.69 -14.65 4.74
C VAL A 54 6.13 -14.90 4.28
N LEU A 55 6.59 -16.15 4.34
CA LEU A 55 7.95 -16.53 3.95
C LEU A 55 8.21 -16.26 2.46
N GLN A 56 7.31 -16.73 1.58
CA GLN A 56 7.41 -16.50 0.14
C GLN A 56 7.46 -15.01 -0.22
N VAL A 57 6.69 -14.17 0.49
CA VAL A 57 6.71 -12.72 0.28
C VAL A 57 8.03 -12.10 0.74
N CYS A 58 8.60 -12.58 1.85
CA CYS A 58 9.92 -12.12 2.30
C CYS A 58 11.01 -12.44 1.28
N GLU A 59 11.01 -13.67 0.77
CA GLU A 59 11.98 -14.14 -0.23
C GLU A 59 11.84 -13.36 -1.54
N LYS A 60 10.60 -13.17 -2.01
CA LYS A 60 10.33 -12.50 -3.28
C LYS A 60 10.64 -11.00 -3.26
N LEU A 61 10.36 -10.32 -2.15
CA LEU A 61 10.51 -8.86 -2.07
C LEU A 61 11.78 -8.43 -1.33
N GLY A 62 12.54 -9.35 -0.75
CA GLY A 62 13.75 -9.02 0.03
C GLY A 62 13.46 -8.22 1.30
N VAL A 63 12.24 -8.29 1.82
CA VAL A 63 11.80 -7.51 3.00
C VAL A 63 11.79 -8.36 4.26
N ALA A 64 11.99 -7.71 5.42
CA ALA A 64 11.94 -8.38 6.71
C ALA A 64 10.56 -8.99 7.00
N SER A 65 10.53 -10.15 7.65
CA SER A 65 9.30 -10.84 8.07
C SER A 65 8.39 -9.95 8.92
N ALA A 66 8.96 -9.12 9.79
CA ALA A 66 8.21 -8.13 10.57
C ALA A 66 7.42 -7.14 9.69
N THR A 67 7.95 -6.75 8.53
CA THR A 67 7.28 -5.85 7.57
C THR A 67 6.11 -6.57 6.90
N VAL A 68 6.31 -7.81 6.46
CA VAL A 68 5.24 -8.62 5.84
C VAL A 68 4.12 -8.92 6.83
N VAL A 69 4.46 -9.23 8.09
CA VAL A 69 3.47 -9.45 9.16
C VAL A 69 2.62 -8.20 9.40
N ARG A 70 3.22 -7.00 9.40
CA ARG A 70 2.48 -5.74 9.46
C ARG A 70 1.54 -5.58 8.26
N GLY A 71 2.01 -5.84 7.05
CA GLY A 71 1.16 -5.82 5.84
C GLY A 71 0.00 -6.81 5.90
N ASN A 72 0.22 -8.01 6.41
CA ASN A 72 -0.84 -9.01 6.60
C ASN A 72 -1.92 -8.55 7.58
N ARG A 73 -1.55 -7.83 8.64
CA ARG A 73 -2.51 -7.23 9.56
C ARG A 73 -3.36 -6.18 8.86
N VAL A 74 -2.76 -5.30 8.04
CA VAL A 74 -3.50 -4.31 7.25
C VAL A 74 -4.46 -4.99 6.27
N LEU A 75 -4.06 -6.08 5.63
CA LEU A 75 -4.94 -6.84 4.72
C LEU A 75 -6.03 -7.64 5.46
N LYS A 76 -5.86 -7.97 6.74
CA LYS A 76 -6.86 -8.71 7.54
C LYS A 76 -7.82 -7.80 8.30
N TYR A 77 -7.34 -6.65 8.78
CA TYR A 77 -8.04 -5.78 9.74
C TYR A 77 -8.05 -4.31 9.32
N GLY A 78 -7.53 -3.99 8.13
CA GLY A 78 -7.55 -2.63 7.60
C GLY A 78 -8.95 -2.19 7.19
N THR A 79 -8.99 -1.00 6.58
CA THR A 79 -10.24 -0.42 6.09
C THR A 79 -10.83 -1.24 4.95
N GLU A 80 -12.16 -1.18 4.78
CA GLU A 80 -12.88 -1.81 3.66
C GLU A 80 -12.28 -1.44 2.29
N PHE A 81 -11.72 -0.24 2.15
CA PHE A 81 -11.02 0.20 0.94
C PHE A 81 -9.84 -0.73 0.57
N VAL A 82 -9.02 -1.13 1.53
CA VAL A 82 -7.88 -2.02 1.29
C VAL A 82 -8.38 -3.41 0.88
N ALA A 83 -9.41 -3.92 1.54
CA ALA A 83 -10.01 -5.20 1.19
C ALA A 83 -10.57 -5.19 -0.25
N LYS A 84 -11.28 -4.11 -0.62
CA LYS A 84 -11.80 -3.88 -1.97
C LYS A 84 -10.68 -3.78 -3.01
N LEU A 85 -9.65 -2.99 -2.75
CA LEU A 85 -8.54 -2.75 -3.67
C LEU A 85 -7.79 -4.04 -4.01
N PHE A 86 -7.58 -4.91 -3.02
CA PHE A 86 -6.85 -6.16 -3.19
C PHE A 86 -7.74 -7.39 -3.38
N GLY A 87 -9.06 -7.20 -3.59
CA GLY A 87 -9.98 -8.27 -3.98
C GLY A 87 -10.24 -9.35 -2.92
N LYS A 88 -10.02 -9.06 -1.63
CA LYS A 88 -10.37 -10.03 -0.58
C LYS A 88 -11.89 -10.09 -0.44
N LYS A 89 -12.50 -11.22 -0.79
CA LYS A 89 -13.86 -11.53 -0.34
C LYS A 89 -13.85 -11.46 1.19
N SER A 90 -14.67 -10.58 1.74
CA SER A 90 -14.98 -10.57 3.17
C SER A 90 -15.22 -12.01 3.59
N ARG A 91 -14.48 -12.50 4.58
CA ARG A 91 -14.82 -13.78 5.19
C ARG A 91 -16.18 -13.55 5.84
N GLU A 92 -17.23 -13.97 5.15
CA GLU A 92 -18.54 -14.21 5.75
C GLU A 92 -18.28 -15.11 6.95
N LYS A 93 -18.68 -14.62 8.12
CA LYS A 93 -18.72 -15.40 9.36
C LYS A 93 -19.99 -16.23 9.36
#